data_AF-A0AAE0Y5M2-F1
#
_entry.id   AF-A0AAE0Y5M2-F1
#
_cell.length_a   1.000
_cell.length_b   1.000
_cell.length_c   1.000
_cell.angle_alpha   90.00
_cell.angle_beta   90.00
_cell.angle_gamma   90.00
#
_symmetry.space_group_name_H-M   'P 1'
#
loop_
_entity.id
_entity.type
_entity.pdbx_description
1 polymer ?
#
loop_
_entity_poly.entity_id
_entity_poly.type
_entity_poly.pdbx_seq_one_letter_code
_entity_poly.pdbx_strand_id
1 'polypeptide(L)'
;MRLAAFTLHGGRKFWRLVSLDLSGVHVKECGLWALLGNLGVIETRLASSRTTIRLPSAQFLAQLSVSDFLMGVYLIIIGSKNVHFGVEYVWHDTTWPHSDLCRAAGFLSTLSSEVSPCFILLMTVDRYLVIKYPFGQHRLSPTGVLTCSIVAWSVDLTLAAVPLLPWTAHWNLYSSNSVCLGLPLLPERRSGW
;
A
#
# COMPACT_ATOMS: atom_id res chain seq x y z
N MET A 1 17.37 0.34 39.71
CA MET A 1 16.87 1.73 39.90
C MET A 1 17.53 2.70 38.89
N ARG A 2 17.38 2.49 37.57
CA ARG A 2 17.78 3.44 36.51
C ARG A 2 17.03 3.15 35.20
N LEU A 3 15.71 3.30 35.18
CA LEU A 3 14.91 3.04 33.97
C LEU A 3 13.77 4.05 33.70
N ALA A 4 13.70 5.19 34.40
CA ALA A 4 12.56 6.10 34.27
C ALA A 4 12.86 7.51 33.70
N ALA A 5 14.11 7.85 33.36
CA ALA A 5 14.49 9.24 33.04
C ALA A 5 14.76 9.55 31.55
N PHE A 6 14.66 8.58 30.63
CA PHE A 6 14.99 8.79 29.20
C PHE A 6 13.76 8.96 28.29
N THR A 7 12.61 9.35 28.83
CA THR A 7 11.31 9.25 28.17
C THR A 7 10.78 10.51 27.48
N LEU A 8 11.48 11.66 27.44
CA LEU A 8 10.87 12.90 26.93
C LEU A 8 11.61 13.65 25.82
N HIS A 9 12.91 13.40 25.60
CA HIS A 9 13.67 14.12 24.57
C HIS A 9 14.19 13.24 23.41
N GLY A 10 14.17 11.91 23.59
CA GLY A 10 14.66 10.92 22.62
C GLY A 10 13.65 10.53 21.55
N GLY A 11 12.34 10.55 21.84
CA GLY A 11 11.31 10.13 20.89
C GLY A 11 11.27 10.99 19.62
N ARG A 12 11.34 12.31 19.76
CA ARG A 12 11.38 13.22 18.60
C ARG A 12 12.64 13.09 17.76
N LYS A 13 13.77 12.64 18.34
CA LYS A 13 15.03 12.40 17.62
C LYS A 13 15.08 11.01 17.01
N PHE A 14 14.53 9.98 17.66
CA PHE A 14 14.40 8.62 17.13
C PHE A 14 13.44 8.58 15.94
N TRP A 15 12.27 9.21 16.06
CA TRP A 15 11.37 9.40 14.92
C TRP A 15 12.01 10.30 13.85
N ARG A 16 12.74 11.36 14.22
CA ARG A 16 13.55 12.12 13.25
C ARG A 16 14.60 11.27 12.56
N LEU A 17 15.26 10.34 13.25
CA LEU A 17 16.30 9.46 12.72
C LEU A 17 15.71 8.42 11.75
N VAL A 18 14.58 7.81 12.09
CA VAL A 18 13.81 6.96 11.15
C VAL A 18 13.29 7.76 9.96
N SER A 19 12.91 9.03 10.15
CA SER A 19 12.55 9.96 9.06
C SER A 19 13.76 10.57 8.31
N LEU A 20 14.98 10.49 8.86
CA LEU A 20 16.23 11.01 8.28
C LEU A 20 16.97 9.93 7.50
N ASP A 21 16.84 8.65 7.89
CA ASP A 21 17.48 7.52 7.19
C ASP A 21 16.78 7.17 5.86
N LEU A 22 15.49 7.49 5.69
CA LEU A 22 14.83 7.52 4.38
C LEU A 22 14.76 8.95 3.86
N SER A 23 15.87 9.44 3.32
CA SER A 23 15.82 10.62 2.45
C SER A 23 14.75 10.38 1.37
N GLY A 24 13.96 11.40 0.99
CA GLY A 24 12.93 11.26 -0.05
C GLY A 24 13.47 10.69 -1.37
N VAL A 25 14.80 10.77 -1.56
CA VAL A 25 15.56 10.14 -2.63
C VAL A 25 15.52 8.61 -2.58
N HIS A 26 15.66 7.99 -1.41
CA HIS A 26 15.59 6.52 -1.29
C HIS A 26 14.15 6.02 -1.48
N VAL A 27 13.15 6.76 -1.00
CA VAL A 27 11.73 6.40 -1.17
C VAL A 27 11.35 6.36 -2.65
N LYS A 28 11.72 7.39 -3.42
CA LYS A 28 11.43 7.43 -4.86
C LYS A 28 12.18 6.33 -5.62
N GLU A 29 13.40 5.98 -5.21
CA GLU A 29 14.19 4.91 -5.81
C GLU A 29 13.51 3.55 -5.59
N CYS A 30 13.07 3.27 -4.36
CA CYS A 30 12.27 2.07 -4.06
C CYS A 30 10.98 2.03 -4.91
N GLY A 31 10.28 3.16 -5.03
CA GLY A 31 9.10 3.27 -5.88
C GLY A 31 9.38 2.97 -7.36
N LEU A 32 10.50 3.50 -7.90
CA LEU A 32 10.91 3.24 -9.27
C LEU A 32 11.25 1.77 -9.51
N TRP A 33 12.02 1.14 -8.61
CA TRP A 33 12.32 -0.29 -8.70
C TRP A 33 11.06 -1.15 -8.60
N ALA A 34 10.12 -0.78 -7.73
CA ALA A 34 8.83 -1.44 -7.63
C ALA A 34 8.02 -1.30 -8.93
N LEU A 35 7.97 -0.12 -9.54
CA LEU A 35 7.28 0.08 -10.82
C LEU A 35 7.90 -0.76 -11.93
N LEU A 36 9.22 -0.68 -12.12
CA LEU A 36 9.90 -1.38 -13.20
C LEU A 36 9.79 -2.90 -13.04
N GLY A 37 9.99 -3.41 -11.82
CA GLY A 37 9.88 -4.84 -11.53
C GLY A 37 8.47 -5.37 -11.81
N ASN A 38 7.44 -4.69 -11.31
CA ASN A 38 6.06 -5.12 -11.48
C ASN A 38 5.56 -4.94 -12.92
N LEU A 39 5.98 -3.87 -13.61
CA LEU A 39 5.66 -3.67 -15.02
C LEU A 39 6.24 -4.79 -15.88
N GLY A 40 7.51 -5.18 -15.65
CA GLY A 40 8.11 -6.31 -16.35
C GLY A 40 7.39 -7.63 -16.09
N VAL A 41 6.88 -7.86 -14.87
CA VAL A 41 6.03 -9.02 -14.59
C VAL A 41 4.74 -8.96 -15.42
N ILE A 42 4.05 -7.81 -15.45
CA ILE A 42 2.81 -7.63 -16.23
C ILE A 42 3.08 -7.88 -17.72
N GLU A 43 4.11 -7.26 -18.30
CA GLU A 43 4.48 -7.41 -19.71
C GLU A 43 4.80 -8.86 -20.08
N THR A 44 5.62 -9.54 -19.26
CA THR A 44 5.96 -10.95 -19.49
C THR A 44 4.73 -11.85 -19.40
N ARG A 45 3.73 -11.50 -18.58
CA ARG A 45 2.46 -12.23 -18.51
C ARG A 45 1.61 -11.96 -19.76
N LEU A 46 1.52 -10.72 -20.22
CA LEU A 46 0.78 -10.36 -21.43
C LEU A 46 1.39 -11.00 -22.69
N ALA A 47 2.71 -11.16 -22.74
CA ALA A 47 3.43 -11.82 -23.84
C ALA A 47 3.37 -13.36 -23.78
N SER A 48 2.89 -13.95 -22.69
CA SER A 48 2.88 -15.41 -22.51
C SER A 48 1.72 -16.09 -23.23
N SER A 49 1.85 -17.39 -23.46
CA SER A 49 0.77 -18.21 -24.05
C SER A 49 -0.50 -18.15 -23.21
N ARG A 50 -1.68 -18.19 -23.88
CA ARG A 50 -3.00 -18.28 -23.23
C ARG A 50 -3.09 -19.44 -22.25
N THR A 51 -2.36 -20.53 -22.47
CA THR A 51 -2.31 -21.67 -21.56
C THR A 51 -1.61 -21.31 -20.26
N THR A 52 -0.48 -20.58 -20.32
CA THR A 52 0.28 -20.13 -19.16
C THR A 52 -0.50 -19.08 -18.34
N ILE A 53 -1.18 -18.15 -19.01
CA ILE A 53 -1.98 -17.10 -18.35
C ILE A 53 -3.18 -17.70 -17.59
N ARG A 54 -3.72 -18.82 -18.05
CA ARG A 54 -4.86 -19.50 -17.42
C ARG A 54 -4.50 -20.30 -16.17
N LEU A 55 -3.22 -20.39 -15.79
CA LEU A 55 -2.85 -21.02 -14.52
C LEU A 55 -3.33 -20.15 -13.33
N PRO A 56 -4.03 -20.72 -12.33
CA PRO A 56 -4.47 -20.00 -11.13
C PRO A 56 -3.37 -19.15 -10.48
N SER A 57 -2.20 -19.74 -10.26
CA SER A 57 -1.06 -19.05 -9.68
C SER A 57 -0.52 -17.91 -10.54
N ALA A 58 -0.64 -18.01 -11.87
CA ALA A 58 -0.19 -16.95 -12.77
C ALA A 58 -1.15 -15.75 -12.73
N GLN A 59 -2.46 -16.02 -12.63
CA GLN A 59 -3.47 -14.97 -12.47
C GLN A 59 -3.32 -14.24 -11.13
N PHE A 60 -3.19 -14.95 -10.00
CA PHE A 60 -2.97 -14.31 -8.70
C PHE A 60 -1.70 -13.47 -8.66
N LEU A 61 -0.61 -13.97 -9.24
CA LEU A 61 0.64 -13.21 -9.35
C LEU A 61 0.48 -11.94 -10.21
N ALA A 62 -0.34 -11.99 -11.26
CA ALA A 62 -0.64 -10.79 -12.06
C ALA A 62 -1.41 -9.75 -11.24
N GLN A 63 -2.43 -10.17 -10.48
CA GLN A 63 -3.17 -9.26 -9.61
C GLN A 63 -2.27 -8.64 -8.53
N LEU A 64 -1.36 -9.43 -7.96
CA LEU A 64 -0.37 -8.95 -6.99
C LEU A 64 0.57 -7.91 -7.63
N SER A 65 1.09 -8.17 -8.83
CA SER A 65 1.93 -7.19 -9.54
C SER A 65 1.21 -5.88 -9.86
N VAL A 66 -0.11 -5.92 -10.12
CA VAL A 66 -0.92 -4.71 -10.27
C VAL A 66 -1.01 -3.95 -8.95
N SER A 67 -1.25 -4.66 -7.83
CA SER A 67 -1.28 -4.04 -6.50
C SER A 67 0.05 -3.36 -6.15
N ASP A 68 1.18 -4.06 -6.36
CA ASP A 68 2.51 -3.54 -6.04
C ASP A 68 2.94 -2.41 -7.00
N PHE A 69 2.44 -2.42 -8.24
CA PHE A 69 2.58 -1.28 -9.16
C PHE A 69 1.89 -0.03 -8.60
N LEU A 70 0.66 -0.15 -8.06
CA LEU A 70 -0.04 0.98 -7.43
C LEU A 70 0.72 1.52 -6.21
N MET A 71 1.32 0.64 -5.40
CA MET A 71 2.22 1.05 -4.31
C MET A 71 3.44 1.82 -4.84
N GLY A 72 4.06 1.34 -5.94
CA GLY A 72 5.16 2.04 -6.60
C GLY A 72 4.78 3.46 -7.02
N VAL A 73 3.59 3.66 -7.59
CA VAL A 73 3.06 4.99 -7.96
C VAL A 73 2.93 5.87 -6.71
N TYR A 74 2.34 5.35 -5.63
CA TYR A 74 2.23 6.06 -4.35
C TYR A 74 3.60 6.49 -3.81
N LEU A 75 4.59 5.59 -3.78
CA LEU A 75 5.93 5.88 -3.29
C LEU A 75 6.64 6.96 -4.13
N ILE A 76 6.41 7.00 -5.44
CA ILE A 76 6.94 8.08 -6.28
C ILE A 76 6.28 9.41 -5.98
N ILE A 77 4.95 9.44 -5.76
CA ILE A 77 4.23 10.67 -5.39
C ILE A 77 4.80 11.22 -4.07
N ILE A 78 4.86 10.40 -3.03
CA ILE A 78 5.35 10.81 -1.71
C ILE A 78 6.85 11.15 -1.75
N GLY A 79 7.67 10.33 -2.42
CA GLY A 79 9.10 10.59 -2.58
C GLY A 79 9.39 11.90 -3.32
N SER A 80 8.64 12.20 -4.37
CA SER A 80 8.76 13.46 -5.13
C SER A 80 8.41 14.66 -4.26
N LYS A 81 7.32 14.57 -3.49
CA LYS A 81 6.96 15.62 -2.55
C LYS A 81 7.97 15.78 -1.42
N ASN A 82 8.49 14.68 -0.89
CA ASN A 82 9.48 14.71 0.20
C ASN A 82 10.81 15.34 -0.25
N VAL A 83 11.23 15.15 -1.52
CA VAL A 83 12.39 15.86 -2.10
C VAL A 83 12.09 17.34 -2.35
N HIS A 84 10.89 17.66 -2.84
CA HIS A 84 10.50 19.02 -3.18
C HIS A 84 10.34 19.93 -1.95
N PHE A 85 9.86 19.38 -0.82
CA PHE A 85 9.58 20.15 0.39
C PHE A 85 10.77 20.27 1.36
N GLY A 86 11.93 19.63 1.11
CA GLY A 86 13.19 19.94 1.81
C GLY A 86 13.14 20.03 3.35
N VAL A 87 14.03 20.84 3.95
CA VAL A 87 14.24 20.97 5.42
C VAL A 87 13.45 22.14 6.04
N GLU A 88 12.92 23.07 5.24
CA GLU A 88 12.34 24.34 5.75
C GLU A 88 10.81 24.35 5.90
N TYR A 89 10.10 23.25 5.62
CA TYR A 89 8.65 23.27 5.46
C TYR A 89 7.80 22.87 6.67
N VAL A 90 8.38 22.69 7.86
CA VAL A 90 7.62 22.36 9.09
C VAL A 90 6.59 23.43 9.48
N TRP A 91 6.68 24.65 8.93
CA TRP A 91 5.87 25.79 9.37
C TRP A 91 4.93 26.41 8.34
N HIS A 92 4.93 26.00 7.06
CA HIS A 92 4.19 26.75 6.03
C HIS A 92 3.43 25.97 4.94
N ASP A 93 3.58 24.64 4.79
CA ASP A 93 2.78 23.90 3.80
C ASP A 93 1.68 23.04 4.41
N THR A 94 0.70 23.72 4.99
CA THR A 94 -0.58 23.09 5.34
C THR A 94 -1.40 22.73 4.10
N THR A 95 -0.98 23.11 2.89
CA THR A 95 -1.80 22.90 1.68
C THR A 95 -1.67 21.49 1.12
N TRP A 96 -0.48 20.86 1.25
CA TRP A 96 -0.25 19.51 0.73
C TRP A 96 -1.18 18.44 1.31
N PRO A 97 -1.31 18.28 2.64
CA PRO A 97 -2.20 17.26 3.21
C PRO A 97 -3.66 17.43 2.77
N HIS A 98 -4.10 18.68 2.58
CA HIS A 98 -5.46 19.01 2.15
C HIS A 98 -5.67 18.95 0.63
N SER A 99 -4.63 18.64 -0.16
CA SER A 99 -4.73 18.53 -1.60
C SER A 99 -5.43 17.25 -2.05
N ASP A 100 -6.12 17.30 -3.19
CA ASP A 100 -6.75 16.11 -3.78
C ASP A 100 -5.72 15.07 -4.22
N LEU A 101 -4.47 15.49 -4.53
CA LEU A 101 -3.38 14.58 -4.84
C LEU A 101 -2.98 13.74 -3.61
N CYS A 102 -2.98 14.33 -2.42
CA CYS A 102 -2.73 13.61 -1.18
C CYS A 102 -3.85 12.61 -0.87
N ARG A 103 -5.13 13.01 -1.05
CA ARG A 103 -6.28 12.11 -0.91
C ARG A 103 -6.21 10.92 -1.87
N ALA A 104 -5.85 11.17 -3.14
CA ALA A 104 -5.66 10.11 -4.13
C ALA A 104 -4.48 9.20 -3.77
N ALA A 105 -3.37 9.76 -3.27
CA ALA A 105 -2.21 8.99 -2.82
C ALA A 105 -2.57 8.07 -1.64
N GLY A 106 -3.32 8.58 -0.67
CA GLY A 106 -3.79 7.79 0.48
C GLY A 106 -4.75 6.67 0.09
N PHE A 107 -5.64 6.93 -0.86
CA PHE A 107 -6.49 5.91 -1.46
C PHE A 107 -5.66 4.81 -2.14
N LEU A 108 -4.68 5.17 -2.98
CA LEU A 108 -3.81 4.21 -3.67
C LEU A 108 -3.01 3.35 -2.68
N SER A 109 -2.44 3.98 -1.65
CA SER A 109 -1.70 3.28 -0.59
C SER A 109 -2.58 2.29 0.17
N THR A 110 -3.80 2.70 0.52
CA THR A 110 -4.74 1.87 1.29
C THR A 110 -5.23 0.70 0.44
N LEU A 111 -5.70 0.97 -0.77
CA LEU A 111 -6.16 -0.06 -1.71
C LEU A 111 -5.07 -1.12 -1.95
N SER A 112 -3.85 -0.70 -2.26
CA SER A 112 -2.74 -1.62 -2.50
C SER A 112 -2.38 -2.45 -1.25
N SER A 113 -2.36 -1.81 -0.07
CA SER A 113 -2.02 -2.49 1.18
C SER A 113 -3.06 -3.53 1.62
N GLU A 114 -4.34 -3.36 1.22
CA GLU A 114 -5.43 -4.29 1.50
C GLU A 114 -5.50 -5.43 0.47
N VAL A 115 -5.34 -5.09 -0.81
CA VAL A 115 -5.39 -6.04 -1.92
C VAL A 115 -4.24 -7.06 -1.87
N SER A 116 -3.02 -6.62 -1.57
CA SER A 116 -1.84 -7.50 -1.54
C SER A 116 -1.96 -8.70 -0.58
N PRO A 117 -2.29 -8.53 0.72
CA PRO A 117 -2.47 -9.67 1.62
C PRO A 117 -3.65 -10.56 1.21
N CYS A 118 -4.72 -10.01 0.65
CA CYS A 118 -5.84 -10.81 0.13
C CYS A 118 -5.37 -11.77 -0.98
N PHE A 119 -4.59 -11.28 -1.95
CA PHE A 119 -4.04 -12.12 -3.02
C PHE A 119 -2.92 -13.05 -2.56
N ILE A 120 -2.08 -12.65 -1.60
CA ILE A 120 -1.09 -13.55 -1.00
C ILE A 120 -1.79 -14.74 -0.34
N LEU A 121 -2.85 -14.49 0.43
CA LEU A 121 -3.65 -15.56 1.05
C LEU A 121 -4.27 -16.49 0.01
N LEU A 122 -4.88 -15.94 -1.04
CA LEU A 122 -5.45 -16.75 -2.14
C LEU A 122 -4.38 -17.59 -2.86
N MET A 123 -3.20 -17.02 -3.11
CA MET A 123 -2.06 -17.76 -3.67
C MET A 123 -1.58 -18.86 -2.73
N THR A 124 -1.49 -18.59 -1.43
CA THR A 124 -1.12 -19.60 -0.41
C THR A 124 -2.15 -20.74 -0.38
N VAL A 125 -3.44 -20.43 -0.45
CA VAL A 125 -4.52 -21.43 -0.51
C VAL A 125 -4.40 -22.28 -1.78
N ASP A 126 -4.19 -21.67 -2.95
CA ASP A 126 -3.97 -22.40 -4.21
C ASP A 126 -2.80 -23.38 -4.08
N ARG A 127 -1.65 -22.93 -3.56
CA ARG A 127 -0.48 -23.77 -3.36
C ARG A 127 -0.72 -24.88 -2.34
N TYR A 128 -1.40 -24.57 -1.25
CA TYR A 128 -1.78 -25.56 -0.25
C TYR A 128 -2.65 -26.67 -0.86
N LEU A 129 -3.66 -26.31 -1.65
CA LEU A 129 -4.57 -27.26 -2.30
C LEU A 129 -3.82 -28.15 -3.31
N VAL A 130 -2.90 -27.59 -4.09
CA VAL A 130 -2.08 -28.36 -5.04
C VAL A 130 -1.17 -29.37 -4.32
N ILE A 131 -0.58 -28.98 -3.19
CA ILE A 131 0.30 -29.84 -2.40
C ILE A 131 -0.50 -30.94 -1.69
N LYS A 132 -1.65 -30.59 -1.08
CA LYS A 132 -2.44 -31.53 -0.29
C LYS A 132 -3.26 -32.50 -1.15
N TYR A 133 -3.76 -32.04 -2.30
CA TYR A 133 -4.64 -32.80 -3.19
C TYR A 133 -4.03 -32.95 -4.60
N PRO A 134 -2.97 -33.76 -4.75
CA PRO A 134 -2.25 -33.89 -6.02
C PRO A 134 -3.14 -34.41 -7.16
N PHE A 135 -4.13 -35.26 -6.84
CA PHE A 135 -5.08 -35.84 -7.80
C PHE A 135 -6.21 -34.90 -8.25
N GLY A 136 -6.16 -33.62 -7.86
CA GLY A 136 -6.96 -32.58 -8.51
C GLY A 136 -8.42 -32.45 -8.05
N GLN A 137 -8.81 -33.13 -6.97
CA GLN A 137 -10.19 -33.09 -6.45
C GLN A 137 -10.64 -31.70 -5.97
N HIS A 138 -9.70 -30.85 -5.52
CA HIS A 138 -9.99 -29.53 -4.94
C HIS A 138 -9.16 -28.41 -5.60
N ARG A 139 -9.05 -28.40 -6.93
CA ARG A 139 -8.31 -27.34 -7.65
C ARG A 139 -9.19 -26.14 -7.96
N LEU A 140 -8.63 -24.94 -7.79
CA LEU A 140 -9.27 -23.71 -8.23
C LEU A 140 -9.34 -23.70 -9.76
N SER A 141 -10.55 -23.53 -10.29
CA SER A 141 -10.74 -23.33 -11.73
C SER A 141 -10.29 -21.92 -12.12
N PRO A 142 -9.82 -21.69 -13.36
CA PRO A 142 -9.46 -20.35 -13.83
C PRO A 142 -10.61 -19.34 -13.70
N THR A 143 -11.86 -19.82 -13.86
CA THR A 143 -13.06 -19.02 -13.64
C THR A 143 -13.24 -18.67 -12.16
N GLY A 144 -13.04 -19.63 -11.25
CA GLY A 144 -13.10 -19.39 -9.81
C GLY A 144 -12.04 -18.37 -9.35
N VAL A 145 -10.84 -18.45 -9.89
CA VAL A 145 -9.76 -17.48 -9.64
C VAL A 145 -10.15 -16.08 -10.08
N LEU A 146 -10.75 -15.94 -11.28
CA LEU A 146 -11.26 -14.66 -11.76
C LEU A 146 -12.37 -14.13 -10.85
N THR A 147 -13.32 -14.97 -10.45
CA THR A 147 -14.40 -14.58 -9.52
C THR A 147 -13.84 -14.12 -8.17
N CYS A 148 -12.94 -14.89 -7.55
CA CYS A 148 -12.28 -14.49 -6.30
C CYS A 148 -11.52 -13.18 -6.45
N SER A 149 -10.83 -12.98 -7.59
CA SER A 149 -10.11 -11.74 -7.86
C SER A 149 -11.03 -10.54 -7.95
N ILE A 150 -12.16 -10.66 -8.68
CA ILE A 150 -13.16 -9.59 -8.79
C ILE A 150 -13.76 -9.27 -7.42
N VAL A 151 -14.08 -10.29 -6.63
CA VAL A 151 -14.62 -10.11 -5.28
C VAL A 151 -13.62 -9.39 -4.39
N ALA A 152 -12.36 -9.84 -4.34
CA ALA A 152 -11.29 -9.18 -3.58
C ALA A 152 -11.18 -7.70 -3.96
N TRP A 153 -10.98 -7.41 -5.26
CA TRP A 153 -10.92 -6.03 -5.75
C TRP A 153 -12.15 -5.21 -5.38
N SER A 154 -13.36 -5.77 -5.46
CA SER A 154 -14.59 -5.04 -5.12
C SER A 154 -14.67 -4.70 -3.63
N VAL A 155 -14.26 -5.62 -2.76
CA VAL A 155 -14.25 -5.44 -1.30
C VAL A 155 -13.22 -4.39 -0.92
N ASP A 156 -11.99 -4.54 -1.41
CA ASP A 156 -10.87 -3.65 -1.09
C ASP A 156 -11.10 -2.24 -1.69
N LEU A 157 -11.69 -2.15 -2.90
CA LEU A 157 -12.07 -0.86 -3.49
C LEU A 157 -13.13 -0.16 -2.66
N THR A 158 -14.13 -0.91 -2.18
CA THR A 158 -15.18 -0.35 -1.33
C THR A 158 -14.57 0.16 -0.03
N LEU A 159 -13.73 -0.65 0.63
CA LEU A 159 -13.09 -0.32 1.89
C LEU A 159 -12.18 0.92 1.76
N ALA A 160 -11.31 0.95 0.74
CA ALA A 160 -10.43 2.09 0.47
C ALA A 160 -11.21 3.36 0.05
N ALA A 161 -12.38 3.23 -0.58
CA ALA A 161 -13.21 4.37 -0.96
C ALA A 161 -14.04 4.95 0.20
N VAL A 162 -14.26 4.20 1.29
CA VAL A 162 -15.07 4.66 2.44
C VAL A 162 -14.63 6.06 2.94
N PRO A 163 -13.34 6.38 3.12
CA PRO A 163 -12.92 7.71 3.58
C PRO A 163 -13.13 8.86 2.58
N LEU A 164 -13.43 8.55 1.31
CA LEU A 164 -13.66 9.53 0.25
C LEU A 164 -15.14 9.89 0.06
N LEU A 165 -16.06 9.13 0.66
CA LEU A 165 -17.49 9.35 0.50
C LEU A 165 -17.91 10.69 1.13
N PRO A 166 -18.90 11.41 0.57
CA PRO A 166 -19.28 12.75 1.05
C PRO A 166 -19.69 12.77 2.53
N TRP A 167 -20.32 11.70 3.02
CA TRP A 167 -20.75 11.59 4.41
C TRP A 167 -19.59 11.34 5.39
N THR A 168 -18.46 10.80 4.94
CA THR A 168 -17.25 10.50 5.74
C THR A 168 -16.09 11.46 5.42
N ALA A 169 -16.24 12.32 4.40
CA ALA A 169 -15.22 13.27 3.96
C ALA A 169 -14.73 14.21 5.09
N HIS A 170 -15.59 14.47 6.08
CA HIS A 170 -15.23 15.24 7.27
C HIS A 170 -14.17 14.59 8.16
N TRP A 171 -13.92 13.27 8.02
CA TRP A 171 -12.93 12.54 8.81
C TRP A 171 -11.49 12.85 8.42
N ASN A 172 -11.26 13.39 7.21
CA ASN A 172 -9.94 13.78 6.72
C ASN A 172 -8.85 12.70 6.90
N LEU A 173 -9.21 11.41 6.81
CA LEU A 173 -8.31 10.28 7.13
C LEU A 173 -7.01 10.31 6.31
N TYR A 174 -7.13 10.40 4.97
CA TYR A 174 -5.98 10.52 4.06
C TYR A 174 -5.27 11.88 4.10
N SER A 175 -5.84 12.88 4.77
CA SER A 175 -5.32 14.26 4.87
C SER A 175 -4.75 14.54 6.27
N SER A 176 -4.65 13.54 7.13
CA SER A 176 -4.30 13.71 8.55
C SER A 176 -2.80 13.88 8.80
N ASN A 177 -1.95 13.50 7.85
CA ASN A 177 -0.49 13.54 7.96
C ASN A 177 0.17 13.95 6.63
N SER A 178 1.46 14.30 6.67
CA SER A 178 2.23 14.73 5.49
C SER A 178 2.49 13.63 4.46
N VAL A 179 2.25 12.36 4.84
CA VAL A 179 2.49 11.15 4.04
C VAL A 179 1.19 10.54 3.48
N CYS A 180 0.04 11.17 3.73
CA CYS A 180 -1.27 10.80 3.22
C CYS A 180 -1.78 9.40 3.61
N LEU A 181 -1.36 8.86 4.76
CA LEU A 181 -1.75 7.51 5.20
C LEU A 181 -3.13 7.48 5.87
N GLY A 182 -3.96 6.50 5.50
CA GLY A 182 -5.36 6.37 5.94
C GLY A 182 -5.62 5.82 7.33
N LEU A 183 -4.63 5.18 7.97
CA LEU A 183 -4.79 4.61 9.31
C LEU A 183 -3.97 5.38 10.36
N PRO A 184 -4.64 6.00 11.36
CA PRO A 184 -3.99 6.41 12.59
C PRO A 184 -4.05 5.23 13.57
N LEU A 185 -2.99 4.44 13.68
CA LEU A 185 -2.80 3.58 14.86
C LEU A 185 -2.48 4.49 16.05
N LEU A 186 -3.51 5.08 16.66
CA LEU A 186 -3.42 6.06 17.75
C LEU A 186 -2.70 5.49 18.98
N PRO A 187 -2.07 6.36 19.79
CA PRO A 187 -2.86 7.02 20.83
C PRO A 187 -3.03 8.51 20.59
N GLU A 188 -4.26 8.95 20.81
CA GLU A 188 -4.67 10.30 21.15
C GLU A 188 -3.69 10.93 22.15
N ARG A 189 -2.99 12.00 21.75
CA ARG A 189 -2.41 12.92 22.74
C ARG A 189 -3.47 13.98 23.05
N ARG A 190 -4.28 13.73 24.08
CA ARG A 190 -5.09 14.78 24.69
C ARG A 190 -4.17 15.95 25.08
N SER A 191 -4.54 17.14 24.67
CA SER A 191 -4.04 18.38 25.24
C SER A 191 -4.43 18.41 26.72
N GLY A 192 -3.43 18.50 27.58
CA GLY A 192 -3.58 18.62 29.02
C GLY A 192 -2.31 19.23 29.58
N TRP A 193 -2.33 20.57 29.67
CA TRP A 193 -1.29 21.52 30.08
C TRP A 193 -0.20 21.83 29.04
#